data_AF-A0A382B756-F1
#
_entry.id   AF-A0A382B756-F1
#
_cell.length_a   1.000
_cell.length_b   1.000
_cell.length_c   1.000
_cell.angle_alpha   90.00
_cell.angle_beta   90.00
_cell.angle_gamma   90.00
#
_symmetry.space_group_name_H-M   'P 1'
#
loop_
_entity.id
_entity.type
_entity.pdbx_description
1 polymer ?
#
loop_
_entity_poly.entity_id
_entity_poly.type
_entity_poly.pdbx_seq_one_letter_code
_entity_poly.pdbx_strand_id
1 'polypeptide(L)'
;MKIVNVTAVYPNYQNVAPSWRTHFWQIVVRVDTDAGVSGYGYGGGGIAAVEVVNRHLSELIKGSEIDSVDDIAKLWDELYFQTIPYGRKGVAIMAISGVDLALWDLLGKAEGQPV
;
A
#
# COMPACT_ATOMS: atom_id res chain seq x y z
N MET A 1 -0.86 -16.99 -0.74
CA MET A 1 -0.04 -16.72 0.45
C MET A 1 -0.83 -15.79 1.35
N LYS A 2 -0.68 -15.88 2.68
CA LYS A 2 -1.46 -15.03 3.59
C LYS A 2 -0.68 -13.81 4.03
N ILE A 3 -1.29 -12.62 3.95
CA ILE A 3 -0.66 -11.38 4.43
C ILE A 3 -0.61 -11.37 5.95
N VAL A 4 0.59 -11.21 6.52
CA VAL A 4 0.80 -11.16 7.98
C VAL A 4 1.05 -9.76 8.50
N ASN A 5 1.56 -8.86 7.66
CA ASN A 5 1.86 -7.49 8.02
C ASN A 5 1.81 -6.54 6.82
N VAL A 6 1.38 -5.30 7.05
CA VAL A 6 1.44 -4.19 6.10
C VAL A 6 2.00 -2.99 6.84
N THR A 7 3.01 -2.33 6.25
CA THR A 7 3.64 -1.16 6.87
C THR A 7 3.99 -0.13 5.81
N ALA A 8 3.64 1.12 6.07
CA ALA A 8 4.07 2.28 5.31
C ALA A 8 5.06 3.12 6.11
N VAL A 9 6.02 3.71 5.40
CA VAL A 9 6.94 4.71 5.95
C VAL A 9 6.98 5.94 5.04
N TYR A 10 7.15 7.10 5.67
CA TYR A 10 7.50 8.32 4.95
C TYR A 10 9.02 8.44 4.94
N PRO A 11 9.69 8.36 3.77
CA PRO A 11 11.14 8.43 3.70
C PRO A 11 11.70 9.75 4.27
N ASN A 12 12.92 9.69 4.80
CA ASN A 12 13.64 10.87 5.26
C ASN A 12 14.23 11.65 4.08
N TYR A 13 13.38 12.40 3.37
CA TYR A 13 13.77 13.19 2.21
C TYR A 13 14.76 14.32 2.57
N GLN A 14 15.95 14.31 1.97
CA GLN A 14 17.01 15.31 2.24
C GLN A 14 16.92 16.57 1.37
N ASN A 15 16.37 16.45 0.16
CA ASN A 15 16.35 17.52 -0.85
C ASN A 15 14.91 17.95 -1.18
N VAL A 16 14.18 18.42 -0.17
CA VAL A 16 12.78 18.84 -0.34
C VAL A 16 12.70 20.31 -0.74
N ALA A 17 12.14 20.57 -1.92
CA ALA A 17 11.91 21.95 -2.36
C ALA A 17 10.94 22.67 -1.41
N PRO A 18 11.24 23.91 -0.96
CA PRO A 18 10.36 24.70 -0.12
C PRO A 18 8.99 24.87 -0.79
N SER A 19 7.95 24.31 -0.17
CA SER A 19 6.58 24.36 -0.67
C SER A 19 5.60 23.97 0.43
N TRP A 20 4.31 24.10 0.16
CA TRP A 20 3.26 23.58 1.05
C TRP A 20 3.23 22.03 1.14
N ARG A 21 4.00 21.33 0.29
CA ARG A 21 4.00 19.86 0.16
C ARG A 21 5.14 19.16 0.89
N THR A 22 5.87 19.85 1.78
CA THR A 22 7.06 19.29 2.45
C THR A 22 6.84 17.94 3.13
N HIS A 23 5.62 17.65 3.56
CA HIS A 23 5.21 16.39 4.20
C HIS A 23 4.20 15.57 3.37
N PHE A 24 4.10 15.83 2.07
CA PHE A 24 3.08 15.29 1.16
C PHE A 24 3.71 14.52 -0.03
N TRP A 25 4.95 14.04 0.12
CA TRP A 25 5.66 13.29 -0.92
C TRP A 25 5.30 11.80 -0.94
N GLN A 26 6.09 11.01 -1.65
CA GLN A 26 5.85 9.57 -1.76
C GLN A 26 6.00 8.88 -0.40
N ILE A 27 5.29 7.78 -0.26
CA ILE A 27 5.46 6.82 0.84
C ILE A 27 5.96 5.51 0.26
N VAL A 28 6.63 4.71 1.07
CA VAL A 28 6.97 3.33 0.72
C VAL A 28 6.09 2.41 1.54
N VAL A 29 5.39 1.52 0.87
CA VAL A 29 4.57 0.47 1.48
C VAL A 29 5.29 -0.86 1.31
N ARG A 30 5.30 -1.66 2.38
CA ARG A 30 5.77 -3.03 2.41
C ARG A 30 4.64 -3.95 2.85
N VAL A 31 4.45 -5.05 2.15
CA VAL A 31 3.52 -6.12 2.50
C VAL A 31 4.32 -7.39 2.71
N ASP A 32 4.12 -8.06 3.84
CA ASP A 32 4.79 -9.32 4.20
C ASP A 32 3.79 -10.48 4.26
N THR A 33 4.19 -11.66 3.78
CA THR A 33 3.38 -12.89 3.86
C THR A 33 3.97 -13.94 4.80
N ASP A 34 3.14 -14.90 5.18
CA ASP A 34 3.54 -16.11 5.92
C ASP A 34 4.46 -17.04 5.13
N ALA A 35 4.45 -16.95 3.80
CA ALA A 35 5.37 -17.66 2.91
C ALA A 35 6.79 -17.04 2.87
N GLY A 36 7.03 -15.94 3.59
CA GLY A 36 8.33 -15.26 3.63
C GLY A 36 8.62 -14.38 2.41
N VAL A 37 7.61 -14.11 1.57
CA VAL A 37 7.71 -13.19 0.43
C VAL A 37 7.25 -11.80 0.85
N SER A 38 8.00 -10.77 0.44
CA SER A 38 7.66 -9.37 0.71
C SER A 38 7.59 -8.56 -0.58
N GLY A 39 6.50 -7.82 -0.75
CA GLY A 39 6.31 -6.86 -1.83
C GLY A 39 6.46 -5.41 -1.37
N TYR A 40 6.81 -4.54 -2.31
CA TYR A 40 7.10 -3.12 -2.09
C TYR A 40 6.39 -2.26 -3.14
N GLY A 41 5.77 -1.17 -2.69
CA GLY A 41 5.03 -0.26 -3.54
C GLY A 41 5.25 1.19 -3.14
N TYR A 42 5.22 2.10 -4.12
CA TYR A 42 5.29 3.53 -3.87
C TYR A 42 3.90 4.14 -3.90
N GLY A 43 3.49 4.72 -2.77
CA GLY A 43 2.29 5.53 -2.66
C GLY A 43 2.60 7.02 -2.67
N GLY A 44 1.57 7.84 -2.47
CA GLY A 44 1.67 9.30 -2.28
C GLY A 44 0.89 9.77 -1.07
N GLY A 45 0.86 11.08 -0.83
CA GLY A 45 0.07 11.69 0.26
C GLY A 45 0.83 11.84 1.59
N GLY A 46 2.12 11.47 1.60
CA GLY A 46 3.05 11.67 2.70
C GLY A 46 2.58 11.14 4.05
N ILE A 47 2.86 11.87 5.13
CA ILE A 47 2.60 11.40 6.51
C ILE A 47 1.13 11.03 6.72
N ALA A 48 0.20 11.75 6.10
CA ALA A 48 -1.22 11.44 6.19
C ALA A 48 -1.55 10.05 5.59
N ALA A 49 -0.97 9.72 4.43
CA ALA A 49 -1.15 8.42 3.82
C ALA A 49 -0.49 7.29 4.61
N VAL A 50 0.65 7.56 5.29
CA VAL A 50 1.28 6.60 6.20
C VAL A 50 0.31 6.16 7.29
N GLU A 51 -0.39 7.10 7.93
CA GLU A 51 -1.37 6.74 8.96
C GLU A 51 -2.59 6.01 8.38
N VAL A 52 -3.05 6.38 7.17
CA VAL A 52 -4.13 5.62 6.49
C VAL A 52 -3.72 4.16 6.28
N VAL A 53 -2.51 3.90 5.77
CA VAL A 53 -2.02 2.53 5.58
C VAL A 53 -1.85 1.83 6.93
N ASN A 54 -1.13 2.44 7.88
CA ASN A 54 -0.71 1.76 9.11
C ASN A 54 -1.83 1.56 10.13
N ARG A 55 -2.87 2.42 10.13
CA ARG A 55 -3.94 2.39 11.14
C ARG A 55 -5.26 1.87 10.63
N HIS A 56 -5.54 1.98 9.33
CA HIS A 56 -6.83 1.56 8.79
C HIS A 56 -6.67 0.44 7.76
N LEU A 57 -5.90 0.66 6.69
CA LEU A 57 -5.79 -0.37 5.64
C LEU A 57 -5.12 -1.64 6.18
N SER A 58 -4.15 -1.52 7.08
CA SER A 58 -3.47 -2.66 7.71
C SER A 58 -4.45 -3.61 8.44
N GLU A 59 -5.51 -3.08 9.06
CA GLU A 59 -6.53 -3.86 9.75
C GLU A 59 -7.41 -4.67 8.78
N LEU A 60 -7.67 -4.11 7.59
CA LEU A 60 -8.48 -4.73 6.54
C LEU A 60 -7.69 -5.77 5.74
N ILE A 61 -6.40 -5.51 5.49
CA ILE A 61 -5.57 -6.34 4.61
C ILE A 61 -5.00 -7.56 5.35
N LYS A 62 -4.73 -7.42 6.66
CA LYS A 62 -4.08 -8.48 7.43
C LYS A 62 -4.95 -9.73 7.46
N GLY A 63 -4.37 -10.83 7.00
CA GLY A 63 -5.02 -12.13 6.95
C GLY A 63 -5.67 -12.45 5.60
N SER A 64 -5.70 -11.52 4.65
CA SER A 64 -6.14 -11.79 3.28
C SER A 64 -5.16 -12.72 2.56
N GLU A 65 -5.70 -13.56 1.67
CA GLU A 65 -4.92 -14.43 0.79
C GLU A 65 -4.68 -13.74 -0.55
N ILE A 66 -3.43 -13.78 -1.03
CA ILE A 66 -3.03 -13.28 -2.34
C ILE A 66 -2.27 -14.40 -3.04
N ASP A 67 -2.92 -15.02 -4.03
CA ASP A 67 -2.36 -16.06 -4.89
C ASP A 67 -2.66 -15.81 -6.38
N SER A 68 -3.40 -14.76 -6.71
CA SER A 68 -3.78 -14.43 -8.07
C SER A 68 -4.04 -12.93 -8.26
N VAL A 69 -4.07 -12.50 -9.52
CA VAL A 69 -4.47 -11.14 -9.92
C VAL A 69 -5.90 -10.81 -9.48
N ASP A 70 -6.81 -11.80 -9.50
CA ASP A 70 -8.20 -11.61 -9.07
C ASP A 70 -8.30 -11.31 -7.57
N ASP A 71 -7.40 -11.84 -6.75
CA ASP A 71 -7.38 -11.55 -5.30
C ASP A 71 -6.93 -10.11 -5.04
N ILE A 72 -5.96 -9.61 -5.82
CA ILE A 72 -5.53 -8.20 -5.77
C ILE A 72 -6.71 -7.30 -6.15
N ALA A 73 -7.43 -7.61 -7.25
CA ALA A 73 -8.57 -6.82 -7.70
C ALA A 73 -9.71 -6.77 -6.66
N LYS A 74 -10.05 -7.92 -6.04
CA LYS A 74 -11.06 -7.99 -4.98
C LYS A 74 -10.65 -7.16 -3.77
N LEU A 75 -9.40 -7.27 -3.32
CA LEU A 75 -8.91 -6.50 -2.19
C LEU A 75 -8.91 -5.00 -2.51
N TRP A 76 -8.56 -4.61 -3.74
CA TRP A 76 -8.64 -3.21 -4.17
C TRP A 76 -10.06 -2.66 -4.06
N ASP A 77 -11.06 -3.38 -4.56
CA ASP A 77 -12.47 -2.98 -4.50
C ASP A 77 -12.95 -2.84 -3.05
N GLU A 78 -12.56 -3.78 -2.18
CA GLU A 78 -12.86 -3.72 -0.76
C GLU A 78 -12.25 -2.47 -0.10
N LEU A 79 -10.95 -2.24 -0.30
CA LEU A 79 -10.27 -1.06 0.25
C LEU A 79 -10.89 0.24 -0.28
N TYR A 80 -11.20 0.30 -1.57
CA TYR A 80 -11.86 1.46 -2.15
C TYR A 80 -13.23 1.71 -1.49
N PHE A 81 -14.03 0.67 -1.32
CA PHE A 81 -15.35 0.77 -0.70
C PHE A 81 -15.26 1.22 0.78
N GLN A 82 -14.39 0.60 1.57
CA GLN A 82 -14.19 0.92 2.99
C GLN A 82 -13.64 2.34 3.21
N THR A 83 -12.98 2.91 2.20
CA THR A 83 -12.45 4.27 2.27
C THR A 83 -13.39 5.34 1.69
N ILE A 84 -14.56 4.99 1.14
CA ILE A 84 -15.52 5.97 0.54
C ILE A 84 -15.79 7.21 1.43
N PRO A 85 -15.98 7.09 2.76
CA PRO A 85 -16.32 8.26 3.60
C PRO A 85 -15.27 9.38 3.59
N TYR A 86 -14.00 9.07 3.35
CA TYR A 86 -12.89 10.04 3.36
C TYR A 86 -11.96 9.92 2.15
N GLY A 87 -12.34 9.09 1.17
CA GLY A 87 -11.56 8.74 0.00
C GLY A 87 -12.23 9.15 -1.30
N ARG A 88 -12.43 8.20 -2.21
CA ARG A 88 -12.85 8.39 -3.63
C ARG A 88 -11.82 9.11 -4.52
N LYS A 89 -11.07 10.06 -3.95
CA LYS A 89 -9.93 10.78 -4.55
C LYS A 89 -8.93 11.15 -3.46
N GLY A 90 -7.77 11.69 -3.85
CA GLY A 90 -6.82 12.28 -2.90
C GLY A 90 -6.07 11.23 -2.06
N VAL A 91 -5.76 11.57 -0.81
CA VAL A 91 -4.81 10.85 0.06
C VAL A 91 -5.16 9.37 0.23
N ALA A 92 -6.43 9.02 0.43
CA ALA A 92 -6.84 7.62 0.60
C ALA A 92 -6.55 6.79 -0.65
N ILE A 93 -6.81 7.33 -1.84
CA ILE A 93 -6.50 6.64 -3.10
C ILE A 93 -4.99 6.51 -3.29
N MET A 94 -4.22 7.55 -2.96
CA MET A 94 -2.75 7.47 -3.03
C MET A 94 -2.16 6.43 -2.07
N ALA A 95 -2.78 6.23 -0.90
CA ALA A 95 -2.42 5.18 0.05
C ALA A 95 -2.74 3.78 -0.51
N ILE A 96 -3.96 3.60 -1.06
CA ILE A 96 -4.38 2.35 -1.72
C ILE A 96 -3.43 2.03 -2.88
N SER A 97 -3.03 3.00 -3.70
CA SER A 97 -2.07 2.77 -4.79
C SER A 97 -0.72 2.25 -4.31
N GLY A 98 -0.23 2.72 -3.15
CA GLY A 98 1.01 2.21 -2.56
C GLY A 98 0.89 0.75 -2.14
N VAL A 99 -0.26 0.37 -1.56
CA VAL A 99 -0.57 -1.03 -1.23
C VAL A 99 -0.69 -1.87 -2.49
N ASP A 100 -1.47 -1.43 -3.48
CA ASP A 100 -1.72 -2.15 -4.74
C ASP A 100 -0.42 -2.49 -5.46
N LEU A 101 0.48 -1.51 -5.64
CA LEU A 101 1.79 -1.74 -6.24
C LEU A 101 2.64 -2.74 -5.43
N ALA A 102 2.53 -2.71 -4.09
CA ALA A 102 3.23 -3.67 -3.24
C ALA A 102 2.69 -5.08 -3.43
N LEU A 103 1.38 -5.25 -3.66
CA LEU A 103 0.75 -6.55 -3.93
C LEU A 103 1.17 -7.10 -5.29
N TRP A 104 1.27 -6.26 -6.32
CA TRP A 104 1.77 -6.67 -7.63
C TRP A 104 3.23 -7.13 -7.58
N ASP A 105 4.11 -6.36 -6.92
CA ASP A 105 5.50 -6.76 -6.70
C ASP A 105 5.60 -8.06 -5.88
N LEU A 106 4.73 -8.23 -4.88
CA LEU A 106 4.65 -9.44 -4.07
C LEU A 106 4.30 -10.67 -4.91
N LEU A 107 3.25 -10.57 -5.75
CA LEU A 107 2.79 -11.67 -6.57
C LEU A 107 3.84 -12.06 -7.62
N GLY A 108 4.39 -11.08 -8.35
CA GLY A 108 5.45 -11.35 -9.33
C GLY A 108 6.67 -12.03 -8.71
N LYS A 109 7.09 -11.61 -7.51
CA LYS A 109 8.17 -12.28 -6.76
C LYS A 109 7.83 -13.70 -6.36
N ALA A 110 6.60 -13.96 -5.90
CA ALA A 110 6.16 -15.30 -5.52
C ALA A 110 6.11 -16.24 -6.73
N GLU A 111 5.73 -15.74 -7.89
CA GLU A 111 5.66 -16.49 -9.15
C GLU A 111 7.01 -16.59 -9.87
N GLY A 112 8.01 -15.80 -9.47
CA GLY A 112 9.29 -15.72 -10.15
C GLY A 112 9.21 -15.06 -11.52
N GLN A 113 8.25 -14.15 -11.71
CA GLN A 113 7.96 -13.46 -12.97
C GLN A 113 8.04 -11.94 -12.83
N PRO A 114 8.39 -11.22 -13.90
CA PRO A 114 8.12 -9.78 -13.95
C PRO A 114 6.61 -9.52 -13.95
N VAL A 115 6.22 -8.32 -13.48
CA VAL A 115 4.84 -7.81 -13.57
C VAL A 115 4.45 -7.54 -15.02
#